data_AF-A0ABD5KRV1-F1
#
_entry.id   AF-A0ABD5KRV1-F1
#
_cell.length_a   1.000
_cell.length_b   1.000
_cell.length_c   1.000
_cell.angle_alpha   90.00
_cell.angle_beta   90.00
_cell.angle_gamma   90.00
#
_symmetry.space_group_name_H-M   'P 1'
#
loop_
_entity.id
_entity.type
_entity.pdbx_description
1 polymer ?
#
loop_
_entity_poly.entity_id
_entity_poly.type
_entity_poly.pdbx_seq_one_letter_code
_entity_poly.pdbx_strand_id
1 'polypeptide(L)' 'MTKQAYSHIQCKKTSMIDLLLDAGVYKKGNKQLYELTLQELESEYEAVAQQRISQ' A
#
# COMPACT_ATOMS: atom_id res chain seq x y z
N MET A 1 23.24 -13.68 -0.36
CA MET A 1 22.10 -13.03 -1.06
C MET A 1 21.50 -12.00 -0.10
N THR A 2 21.32 -10.77 -0.56
CA THR A 2 21.56 -9.52 0.18
C THR A 2 20.42 -9.10 1.13
N LYS A 3 20.70 -9.03 2.45
CA LYS A 3 19.80 -8.47 3.50
C LYS A 3 19.23 -7.07 3.17
N GLN A 4 19.92 -6.32 2.31
CA GLN A 4 19.63 -4.93 1.99
C GLN A 4 18.42 -4.74 1.06
N ALA A 5 18.06 -5.74 0.23
CA ALA A 5 16.85 -5.67 -0.60
C ALA A 5 15.57 -5.87 0.24
N TYR A 6 15.66 -6.70 1.29
CA TYR A 6 14.53 -7.00 2.16
C TYR A 6 14.09 -5.77 2.97
N SER A 7 15.03 -4.97 3.46
CA SER A 7 14.71 -3.73 4.17
C SER A 7 14.02 -2.71 3.27
N HIS A 8 14.45 -2.59 2.01
CA HIS A 8 13.84 -1.63 1.09
C HIS A 8 12.38 -1.99 0.76
N ILE A 9 12.09 -3.28 0.56
CA ILE A 9 10.72 -3.77 0.31
C ILE A 9 9.83 -3.54 1.53
N GLN A 10 10.34 -3.82 2.75
CA GLN A 10 9.56 -3.61 3.98
C GLN A 10 9.31 -2.13 4.27
N CYS A 11 10.31 -1.27 4.08
CA CYS A 11 10.14 0.19 4.18
C CYS A 11 9.07 0.67 3.18
N LYS A 12 9.18 0.26 1.91
CA LYS A 12 8.21 0.65 0.88
C LYS A 12 6.80 0.15 1.21
N LYS A 13 6.66 -1.07 1.71
CA LYS A 13 5.38 -1.63 2.16
C LYS A 13 4.77 -0.78 3.28
N THR A 14 5.56 -0.46 4.30
CA THR A 14 5.11 0.37 5.44
C THR A 14 4.65 1.74 4.97
N SER A 15 5.46 2.43 4.14
CA SER A 15 5.07 3.72 3.56
C SER A 15 3.78 3.65 2.74
N MET A 16 3.55 2.56 2.01
CA MET A 16 2.31 2.38 1.25
C MET A 16 1.09 2.20 2.15
N ILE A 17 1.26 1.51 3.29
CA ILE A 17 0.20 1.36 4.28
C ILE A 17 -0.14 2.73 4.87
N ASP A 18 0.85 3.52 5.27
CA ASP A 18 0.63 4.87 5.82
C ASP A 18 -0.09 5.77 4.82
N LEU A 19 0.31 5.77 3.55
CA LEU A 19 -0.34 6.54 2.48
C LEU A 19 -1.81 6.14 2.27
N LEU A 20 -2.10 4.84 2.34
CA LEU A 20 -3.47 4.34 2.22
C LEU A 20 -4.32 4.72 3.44
N LEU A 21 -3.76 4.64 4.64
CA LEU A 21 -4.43 5.09 5.87
C LEU A 21 -4.75 6.58 5.83
N ASP A 22 -3.81 7.41 5.38
CA ASP A 22 -4.01 8.86 5.19
C ASP A 22 -5.09 9.17 4.13
N ALA A 23 -5.23 8.30 3.13
CA ALA A 23 -6.29 8.40 2.14
C ALA A 23 -7.65 7.87 2.64
N GLY A 24 -7.72 7.37 3.89
CA GLY A 24 -8.93 6.81 4.49
C GLY A 24 -9.20 5.34 4.15
N VAL A 25 -8.22 4.64 3.58
CA VAL A 25 -8.32 3.21 3.26
C VAL A 25 -7.66 2.40 4.37
N TYR A 26 -8.45 1.57 5.05
CA TYR A 26 -7.97 0.76 6.19
C TYR A 26 -7.87 -0.73 5.86
N LYS A 27 -8.62 -1.19 4.85
CA LYS A 27 -8.69 -2.59 4.44
C LYS A 27 -9.17 -2.70 3.00
N LYS A 28 -8.79 -3.78 2.33
CA LYS A 28 -9.27 -4.13 0.99
C LYS A 28 -10.13 -5.38 1.09
N GLY A 29 -11.43 -5.23 0.83
CA GLY A 29 -12.41 -6.29 1.05
C GLY A 29 -12.40 -6.77 2.52
N ASN A 30 -11.98 -8.02 2.72
CA ASN A 30 -11.88 -8.65 4.04
C ASN A 30 -10.45 -8.75 4.60
N LYS A 31 -9.44 -8.16 3.93
CA LYS A 31 -8.04 -8.20 4.38
C LYS A 31 -7.58 -6.83 4.85
N GLN A 32 -6.91 -6.77 5.99
CA GLN A 32 -6.25 -5.55 6.48
C GLN A 32 -5.05 -5.19 5.59
N LEU A 33 -4.65 -3.91 5.55
CA LEU A 33 -3.52 -3.46 4.74
C LEU A 33 -2.22 -4.22 5.03
N TYR A 34 -1.96 -4.58 6.30
CA TYR A 34 -0.77 -5.35 6.68
C TYR A 34 -0.76 -6.78 6.11
N GLU A 35 -1.95 -7.35 5.87
CA GLU A 35 -2.13 -8.66 5.25
C GLU A 35 -1.96 -8.62 3.72
N LEU A 36 -1.99 -7.44 3.12
CA LEU A 36 -1.78 -7.26 1.69
C LEU A 36 -0.30 -7.36 1.31
N THR A 37 -0.04 -7.82 0.11
CA THR A 37 1.28 -7.75 -0.52
C THR A 37 1.60 -6.32 -0.95
N LEU A 38 2.89 -6.01 -1.17
CA LEU A 38 3.29 -4.68 -1.64
C LEU A 38 2.57 -4.29 -2.94
N GLN A 39 2.44 -5.23 -3.88
CA GLN A 39 1.75 -5.02 -5.14
C GLN A 39 0.25 -4.73 -4.96
N GLU A 40 -0.41 -5.41 -4.01
CA GLU A 40 -1.81 -5.12 -3.69
C GLU A 40 -1.99 -3.72 -3.10
N LEU A 41 -1.07 -3.27 -2.25
CA LEU A 41 -1.06 -1.92 -1.69
C LEU A 41 -0.82 -0.86 -2.77
N GLU A 42 0.13 -1.08 -3.67
CA GLU A 42 0.39 -0.18 -4.80
C GLU A 42 -0.83 -0.06 -5.72
N SER A 43 -1.47 -1.19 -6.06
CA SER A 43 -2.68 -1.21 -6.87
C SER A 43 -3.84 -0.47 -6.19
N GLU A 44 -3.99 -0.61 -4.87
CA GLU A 44 -5.04 0.11 -4.13
C GLU A 44 -4.77 1.61 -4.08
N TYR A 45 -3.50 1.99 -3.88
CA TYR A 45 -3.11 3.39 -3.87
C TYR A 45 -3.35 4.04 -5.23
N GLU A 46 -3.03 3.35 -6.33
CA GLU A 46 -3.32 3.82 -7.68
C GLU A 46 -4.82 3.96 -7.93
N ALA A 47 -5.64 3.00 -7.50
CA ALA A 47 -7.09 3.09 -7.62
C ALA A 47 -7.68 4.26 -6.83
N VAL A 48 -7.17 4.52 -5.63
CA VAL A 48 -7.56 5.68 -4.80
C VAL A 48 -7.11 6.99 -5.47
N ALA A 49 -5.89 7.05 -5.99
CA ALA A 49 -5.37 8.22 -6.70
C ALA A 49 -6.20 8.53 -7.96
N GLN A 50 -6.56 7.52 -8.75
CA GLN A 50 -7.40 7.68 -9.94
C GLN A 50 -8.82 8.20 -9.60
N GLN A 51 -9.39 7.74 -8.48
CA GLN A 51 -10.69 8.24 -8.00
C GLN A 51 -10.65 9.72 -7.62
N ARG A 52 -9.52 10.23 -7.12
CA ARG A 52 -9.35 11.65 -6.76
C ARG A 52 -9.17 12.57 -7.95
N ILE A 53 -8.63 12.06 -9.07
CA ILE A 53 -8.40 12.86 -10.30
C ILE A 53 -9.70 13.02 -11.11
N SER A 54 -10.69 12.16 -10.88
CA SER A 54 -11.96 12.16 -11.61
C SER A 54 -13.08 12.96 -10.91
N GLN A 55 -12.75 13.76 -9.89
CA GLN A 55 -13.68 14.60 -9.12
C GLN A 55 -13.51 16.08 -9.44
#